data_AF-A0A9Q0PM70-F1
#
_entry.id   AF-A0A9Q0PM70-F1
#
_cell.length_a   1.000
_cell.length_b   1.000
_cell.length_c   1.000
_cell.angle_alpha   90.00
_cell.angle_beta   90.00
_cell.angle_gamma   90.00
#
_symmetry.space_group_name_H-M   'P 1'
#
loop_
_entity.id
_entity.type
_entity.pdbx_description
1 polymer ?
#
loop_
_entity_poly.entity_id
_entity_poly.type
_entity_poly.pdbx_seq_one_letter_code
_entity_poly.pdbx_strand_id
1 'polypeptide(L)'
;MWVQGAVLCEPLKQLYLSNPLSSNGTRFLTNHYQKRRSSVVVMSMTTKGAAVPIMVNGCNGKMGSSVILAANSAGLQILPKSFGPEKEAGNTVEVFGNEIKIHGPF
;
A
#
# COMPACT_ATOMS: atom_id res chain seq x y z
N MET A 1 -47.81 -9.38 -16.91
CA MET A 1 -46.69 -10.33 -17.06
C MET A 1 -45.41 -9.59 -16.69
N TRP A 2 -44.73 -10.03 -15.64
CA TRP A 2 -43.43 -9.48 -15.24
C TRP A 2 -42.35 -10.21 -16.03
N VAL A 3 -41.55 -9.50 -16.82
CA VAL A 3 -40.40 -10.08 -17.54
C VAL A 3 -39.16 -9.77 -16.71
N GLN A 4 -38.57 -10.81 -16.12
CA GLN A 4 -37.24 -10.78 -15.52
C GLN A 4 -36.19 -10.61 -16.63
N GLY A 5 -35.42 -9.52 -16.57
CA GLY A 5 -34.20 -9.34 -17.36
C GLY A 5 -32.98 -9.41 -16.45
N ALA A 6 -32.35 -10.58 -16.39
CA ALA A 6 -31.02 -10.73 -15.82
C ALA A 6 -29.99 -10.17 -16.80
N VAL A 7 -29.21 -9.16 -16.39
CA VAL A 7 -27.99 -8.75 -17.10
C VAL A 7 -26.82 -9.19 -16.25
N LEU A 8 -26.25 -10.33 -16.63
CA LEU A 8 -25.05 -10.91 -16.05
C LEU A 8 -23.85 -10.18 -16.69
N CYS A 9 -23.33 -9.15 -16.03
CA CYS A 9 -22.07 -8.52 -16.42
C CYS A 9 -20.91 -9.41 -15.97
N GLU A 10 -20.34 -10.15 -16.92
CA GLU A 10 -19.11 -10.93 -16.74
C GLU A 10 -17.95 -10.04 -16.25
N PRO A 11 -17.24 -10.38 -15.16
CA PRO A 11 -16.02 -9.68 -14.78
C PRO A 11 -14.85 -10.08 -15.69
N LEU A 12 -14.17 -9.07 -16.24
CA LEU A 12 -13.01 -9.22 -17.13
C LEU A 12 -11.92 -10.09 -16.48
N LYS A 13 -11.52 -11.16 -17.18
CA LYS A 13 -10.44 -12.07 -16.78
C LYS A 13 -9.11 -11.29 -16.71
N GLN A 14 -8.48 -11.32 -15.55
CA GLN A 14 -7.16 -10.73 -15.32
C GLN A 14 -6.10 -11.60 -16.03
N LEU A 15 -5.50 -11.05 -17.09
CA LEU A 15 -4.43 -11.69 -17.85
C LEU A 15 -3.18 -11.81 -16.97
N TYR A 16 -2.84 -13.04 -16.58
CA TYR A 16 -1.60 -13.35 -15.88
C TYR A 16 -0.45 -13.36 -16.90
N LEU A 17 0.38 -12.32 -16.90
CA LEU A 17 1.55 -12.22 -17.78
C LEU A 17 2.69 -13.07 -17.19
N SER A 18 2.85 -14.32 -17.64
CA SER A 18 4.03 -15.14 -17.33
C SER A 18 5.02 -15.12 -18.49
N ASN A 19 6.17 -14.47 -18.33
CA ASN A 19 7.31 -14.64 -19.24
C ASN A 19 8.38 -15.51 -18.57
N PRO A 20 8.66 -16.74 -19.05
CA PRO A 20 9.85 -17.47 -18.66
C PRO A 20 11.01 -17.08 -19.60
N LEU A 21 11.96 -16.29 -19.11
CA LEU A 21 13.25 -16.12 -19.77
C LEU A 21 14.13 -17.33 -19.46
N SER A 22 14.23 -18.22 -20.45
CA SER A 22 15.24 -19.28 -20.56
C SER A 22 16.63 -18.65 -20.70
N SER A 23 17.62 -19.13 -19.93
CA SER A 23 19.03 -18.83 -20.14
C SER A 23 19.89 -20.02 -19.72
N ASN A 24 20.71 -20.49 -20.66
CA ASN A 24 21.57 -21.66 -20.57
C ASN A 24 22.86 -21.37 -19.78
N GLY A 25 23.19 -22.30 -18.88
CA GLY A 25 24.50 -22.70 -18.36
C GLY A 25 25.65 -21.69 -18.25
N THR A 26 26.05 -21.38 -17.01
CA THR A 26 27.44 -21.54 -16.53
C THR A 26 27.43 -21.62 -15.01
N ARG A 27 28.08 -22.63 -14.41
CA ARG A 27 28.12 -22.84 -12.94
C ARG A 27 29.03 -21.78 -12.29
N PHE A 28 28.44 -20.71 -11.78
CA PHE A 28 29.06 -19.86 -10.77
C PHE A 28 28.56 -20.31 -9.40
N LEU A 29 29.48 -20.54 -8.46
CA LEU A 29 29.16 -20.91 -7.08
C LEU A 29 28.44 -19.73 -6.42
N THR A 30 27.11 -19.78 -6.40
CA THR A 30 26.28 -18.74 -5.78
C THR A 30 26.34 -18.90 -4.27
N ASN A 31 26.82 -17.86 -3.58
CA ASN A 31 26.58 -17.65 -2.16
C ASN A 31 25.09 -17.91 -1.84
N HIS A 32 24.85 -18.52 -0.68
CA HIS A 32 23.53 -18.93 -0.20
C HIS A 32 22.65 -17.71 0.15
N TYR A 33 22.30 -16.89 -0.86
CA TYR A 33 21.18 -15.96 -0.77
C TYR A 33 19.92 -16.80 -0.71
N GLN A 34 19.35 -16.95 0.49
CA GLN A 34 18.02 -17.51 0.65
C GLN A 34 17.06 -16.70 -0.23
N LYS A 35 16.67 -17.28 -1.36
CA LYS A 35 15.60 -16.79 -2.22
C LYS A 35 14.31 -16.90 -1.42
N ARG A 36 14.02 -15.91 -0.57
CA ARG A 36 12.74 -15.76 0.11
C ARG A 36 11.68 -15.71 -0.97
N ARG A 37 10.99 -16.84 -1.19
CA ARG A 37 9.73 -16.86 -1.93
C ARG A 37 8.74 -16.11 -1.04
N SER A 38 8.62 -14.80 -1.25
CA SER A 38 7.53 -14.04 -0.66
C SER A 38 6.24 -14.54 -1.30
N SER A 39 5.48 -15.35 -0.57
CA SER A 39 4.08 -15.60 -0.92
C SER A 39 3.34 -14.28 -0.73
N VAL A 40 2.98 -13.61 -1.82
CA VAL A 40 2.08 -12.46 -1.75
C VAL A 40 0.68 -13.01 -1.52
N VAL A 41 0.23 -12.98 -0.27
CA VAL A 41 -1.16 -13.31 0.07
C VAL A 41 -1.98 -12.05 -0.20
N VAL A 42 -2.79 -12.07 -1.27
CA VAL A 42 -3.76 -11.00 -1.55
C VAL A 42 -5.05 -11.34 -0.81
N MET A 43 -5.29 -10.68 0.33
CA MET A 43 -6.55 -10.80 1.07
C MET A 43 -7.50 -9.68 0.67
N SER A 44 -8.67 -10.05 0.12
CA SER A 44 -9.76 -9.10 -0.17
C SER A 44 -10.51 -8.79 1.12
N MET A 45 -10.14 -7.69 1.77
CA MET A 45 -10.84 -7.18 2.95
C MET A 45 -12.08 -6.40 2.49
N THR A 46 -13.27 -6.99 2.58
CA THR A 46 -14.51 -6.21 2.44
C THR A 46 -14.80 -5.52 3.77
N THR A 47 -14.28 -4.30 3.96
CA THR A 47 -14.55 -3.51 5.17
C THR A 47 -15.97 -2.96 5.09
N LYS A 48 -16.97 -3.78 5.40
CA LYS A 48 -18.31 -3.28 5.74
C LYS A 48 -18.22 -2.51 7.05
N GLY A 49 -17.86 -1.22 6.97
CA GLY A 49 -18.24 -0.23 7.99
C GLY A 49 -17.13 0.53 8.73
N ALA A 50 -15.83 0.24 8.56
CA ALA A 50 -14.78 1.04 9.21
C ALA A 50 -13.53 1.15 8.33
N ALA A 51 -13.10 2.38 8.06
CA ALA A 51 -11.83 2.66 7.40
C ALA A 51 -10.68 2.17 8.29
N VAL A 52 -9.68 1.51 7.69
CA VAL A 52 -8.50 1.05 8.44
C VAL A 52 -7.64 2.27 8.79
N PRO A 53 -7.32 2.50 10.08
CA PRO A 53 -6.46 3.60 10.48
C PRO A 53 -5.00 3.29 10.16
N ILE A 54 -4.29 4.26 9.58
CA ILE A 54 -2.85 4.17 9.31
C ILE A 54 -2.12 5.40 9.84
N MET A 55 -0.85 5.18 10.19
CA MET A 55 0.09 6.23 10.60
C MET A 55 1.28 6.22 9.62
N VAL A 56 1.73 7.40 9.19
CA VAL A 56 2.85 7.53 8.26
C VAL A 56 3.98 8.31 8.93
N ASN A 57 5.06 7.62 9.28
CA ASN A 57 6.30 8.26 9.73
C ASN A 57 7.05 8.86 8.53
N GLY A 58 7.66 10.03 8.72
CA GLY A 58 8.27 10.77 7.62
C GLY A 58 7.24 11.30 6.61
N CYS A 59 6.05 11.68 7.09
CA CYS A 59 4.94 12.21 6.27
C CYS A 59 5.31 13.48 5.49
N ASN A 60 6.31 14.23 5.95
CA ASN A 60 6.85 15.42 5.28
C ASN A 60 7.75 15.09 4.06
N GLY A 61 8.17 13.83 3.91
CA GLY A 61 8.99 13.39 2.78
C GLY A 61 8.15 13.01 1.56
N LYS A 62 8.75 13.07 0.36
CA LYS A 62 8.10 12.72 -0.91
C LYS A 62 7.38 11.36 -0.87
N MET A 63 8.04 10.35 -0.30
CA MET A 63 7.46 9.01 -0.15
C MET A 63 6.27 9.03 0.81
N GLY A 64 6.39 9.69 1.97
CA GLY A 64 5.31 9.79 2.95
C GLY A 64 4.08 10.48 2.38
N SER A 65 4.26 11.55 1.61
CA SER A 65 3.15 12.23 0.93
C SER A 65 2.47 11.30 -0.09
N SER A 66 3.23 10.59 -0.94
CA SER A 66 2.64 9.64 -1.88
C SER A 66 1.86 8.52 -1.20
N VAL A 67 2.33 8.03 -0.05
CA VAL A 67 1.60 7.03 0.75
C VAL A 67 0.28 7.60 1.26
N ILE A 68 0.27 8.83 1.78
CA ILE A 68 -0.95 9.50 2.25
C ILE A 68 -1.95 9.68 1.10
N LEU A 69 -1.49 10.07 -0.09
CA LEU A 69 -2.36 10.21 -1.27
C LEU A 69 -3.01 8.88 -1.68
N ALA A 70 -2.22 7.81 -1.72
CA ALA A 70 -2.72 6.48 -2.05
C ALA A 70 -3.71 5.97 -1.00
N ALA A 71 -3.42 6.22 0.28
CA ALA A 71 -4.28 5.85 1.39
C ALA A 71 -5.61 6.63 1.39
N ASN A 72 -5.59 7.93 1.14
CA ASN A 72 -6.79 8.74 0.92
C ASN A 72 -7.63 8.16 -0.23
N SER A 73 -6.97 7.81 -1.35
CA SER A 73 -7.63 7.24 -2.54
C SER A 73 -8.22 5.85 -2.28
N ALA A 74 -7.63 5.09 -1.38
CA ALA A 74 -8.11 3.77 -0.94
C ALA A 74 -9.16 3.83 0.18
N GLY A 75 -9.52 5.02 0.67
CA GLY A 75 -10.48 5.20 1.75
C GLY A 75 -9.95 4.77 3.12
N LEU A 76 -8.64 4.82 3.33
CA LEU A 76 -8.03 4.59 4.64
C LEU A 76 -8.13 5.83 5.52
N GLN A 77 -8.17 5.64 6.84
CA GLN A 77 -8.16 6.75 7.78
C GLN A 77 -6.72 7.13 8.11
N ILE A 78 -6.31 8.36 7.82
CA ILE A 78 -5.00 8.88 8.23
C ILE A 78 -5.07 9.37 9.67
N LEU A 79 -4.18 8.87 10.53
CA LEU A 79 -4.07 9.36 11.90
C LEU A 79 -3.31 10.71 11.93
N PRO A 80 -3.74 11.70 12.73
CA PRO A 80 -3.14 13.03 12.80
C PRO A 80 -1.85 13.05 13.65
N LYS A 81 -1.05 12.00 13.58
CA LYS A 81 0.16 11.81 14.38
C LYS A 81 1.26 11.16 13.55
N SER A 82 2.50 11.59 13.75
CA SER A 82 3.69 10.99 13.15
C SER A 82 4.85 11.08 14.12
N PHE A 83 5.87 10.24 13.93
CA PHE A 83 7.12 10.32 14.68
C PHE A 83 8.28 10.62 13.75
N GLY A 84 9.14 11.54 14.20
CA GLY A 84 10.28 12.03 13.45
C GLY A 84 11.46 12.35 14.36
N PRO A 85 12.59 12.78 13.78
CA PRO A 85 13.74 13.22 14.55
C PRO A 85 13.43 14.52 15.32
N GLU A 86 14.22 14.83 16.34
CA GLU A 86 14.02 16.01 17.21
C GLU A 86 13.89 17.32 16.43
N LYS A 87 14.65 17.49 15.35
CA LYS A 87 14.59 18.65 14.42
C LYS A 87 13.20 18.88 13.78
N GLU A 88 12.36 17.85 13.72
CA GLU A 88 11.02 17.90 13.15
C GLU A 88 9.93 17.82 14.23
N ALA A 89 10.32 17.64 15.50
CA ALA A 89 9.38 17.52 16.60
C ALA A 89 8.60 18.82 16.83
N GLY A 90 7.30 18.69 17.09
CA GLY A 90 6.41 19.83 17.30
C GLY A 90 5.89 20.46 16.01
N ASN A 91 6.49 20.14 14.85
CA ASN A 91 5.97 20.60 13.57
C ASN A 91 4.65 19.92 13.23
N THR A 92 3.79 20.68 12.57
CA THR A 92 2.55 20.19 11.96
C THR A 92 2.67 20.29 10.45
N VAL A 93 2.38 19.20 9.74
CA VAL A 93 2.48 19.12 8.28
C VAL A 93 1.08 18.88 7.71
N GLU A 94 0.71 19.69 6.73
CA GLU A 94 -0.52 19.51 5.95
C GLU A 94 -0.22 18.73 4.67
N VAL A 95 -0.85 17.58 4.49
CA VAL A 95 -0.62 16.70 3.34
C VAL A 95 -1.96 16.17 2.82
N PHE A 96 -2.36 16.62 1.62
CA PHE A 96 -3.62 16.25 0.96
C PHE A 96 -4.87 16.40 1.87
N GLY A 97 -4.93 17.52 2.60
CA GLY A 97 -6.04 17.83 3.53
C GLY A 97 -5.96 17.13 4.88
N ASN A 98 -4.86 16.41 5.17
CA ASN A 98 -4.61 15.84 6.50
C ASN A 98 -3.59 16.69 7.26
N GLU A 99 -3.96 17.13 8.45
CA GLU A 99 -3.06 17.80 9.38
C GLU A 99 -2.40 16.77 10.31
N ILE A 100 -1.07 16.67 10.28
CA ILE A 100 -0.32 15.63 10.99
C ILE A 100 0.73 16.27 11.90
N LYS A 101 0.63 16.04 13.20
CA LYS A 101 1.61 16.51 14.19
C LYS A 101 2.76 15.52 14.35
N ILE A 102 3.99 16.02 14.23
CA ILE A 102 5.22 15.23 14.37
C ILE A 102 5.70 15.28 15.82
N HIS A 103 5.94 14.12 16.40
CA HIS A 103 6.54 13.95 17.72
C HIS A 103 7.99 13.50 17.58
N GLY A 104 8.87 14.06 18.39
CA GLY A 104 10.27 13.65 18.49
C GLY A 104 10.45 12.32 19.23
N PRO A 105 11.68 11.78 19.26
CA PRO A 105 12.03 10.73 20.21
C PRO A 105 11.86 11.24 21.65
N PHE A 106 11.48 10.33 22.55
CA PHE A 106 11.37 10.58 24.00
C PHE A 106 12.74 10.59 24.67
#